data_AF-A0A154QI73-F1
#
_entry.id   AF-A0A154QI73-F1
#
_cell.length_a   1.000
_cell.length_b   1.000
_cell.length_c   1.000
_cell.angle_alpha   90.00
_cell.angle_beta   90.00
_cell.angle_gamma   90.00
#
_symmetry.space_group_name_H-M   'P 1'
#
loop_
_entity.id
_entity.type
_entity.pdbx_description
1 polymer ?
#
loop_
_entity_poly.entity_id
_entity_poly.type
_entity_poly.pdbx_seq_one_letter_code
_entity_poly.pdbx_strand_id
1 'polypeptide(L)'
;MHRTLIVLACTAAVVCAAEPAKSVAGVEAGFVAAADGTAWLYTTDGRLAATATIQLQYPAAGGAVQCCLRLQGDALEAPDTSTEPVTDALFGNPVFRYRLKQLPAALKGDPFIGTAVIGTRTVHADPASAGTMLRIGTASGNAPRVQTCLGSEGSNLFLIADGKLQSQLYYAFGYDVSATCNPGLFDLPTAQ
;
A
#
# COMPACT_ATOMS: atom_id res chain seq x y z
N MET A 1 12.26 -61.35 -41.32
CA MET A 1 10.93 -60.77 -41.56
C MET A 1 10.24 -60.75 -40.20
N HIS A 2 9.87 -59.68 -39.49
CA HIS A 2 9.69 -58.25 -39.72
C HIS A 2 10.09 -57.53 -38.41
N ARG A 3 10.79 -56.38 -38.49
CA ARG A 3 11.05 -55.48 -37.35
C ARG A 3 9.93 -54.43 -37.32
N THR A 4 9.10 -54.43 -36.28
CA THR A 4 8.07 -53.41 -36.08
C THR A 4 8.67 -52.29 -35.22
N LEU A 5 8.96 -51.15 -35.84
CA LEU A 5 9.30 -49.90 -35.14
C LEU A 5 8.00 -49.25 -34.65
N ILE A 6 7.82 -49.15 -33.33
CA ILE A 6 6.80 -48.30 -32.72
C ILE A 6 7.45 -46.94 -32.46
N VAL A 7 7.06 -45.95 -33.26
CA VAL A 7 7.44 -44.55 -33.05
C VAL A 7 6.46 -43.96 -32.04
N LEU A 8 6.90 -43.81 -30.79
CA LEU A 8 6.18 -43.03 -29.79
C LEU A 8 6.32 -41.54 -30.15
N ALA A 9 5.27 -40.96 -30.71
CA ALA A 9 5.15 -39.51 -30.85
C ALA A 9 4.79 -38.90 -29.49
N CYS A 10 5.77 -38.29 -28.83
CA CYS A 10 5.53 -37.41 -27.68
C CYS A 10 4.86 -36.13 -28.21
N THR A 11 3.54 -36.08 -28.21
CA THR A 11 2.79 -34.82 -28.30
C THR A 11 3.02 -34.06 -27.00
N ALA A 12 3.97 -33.14 -27.00
CA ALA A 12 4.17 -32.19 -25.91
C ALA A 12 2.91 -31.32 -25.79
N ALA A 13 2.10 -31.60 -24.77
CA ALA A 13 1.09 -30.67 -24.31
C ALA A 13 1.83 -29.41 -23.85
N VAL A 14 1.64 -28.31 -24.59
CA VAL A 14 2.08 -26.99 -24.19
C VAL A 14 1.32 -26.65 -22.92
N VAL A 15 1.98 -26.83 -21.78
CA VAL A 15 1.53 -26.26 -20.51
C VAL A 15 1.59 -24.76 -20.73
N CYS A 16 0.42 -24.11 -20.85
CA CYS A 16 0.32 -22.66 -20.67
C CYS A 16 0.84 -22.37 -19.26
N ALA A 17 2.11 -22.02 -19.16
CA ALA A 17 2.65 -21.40 -17.97
C ALA A 17 1.91 -20.06 -17.85
N ALA A 18 0.88 -20.03 -17.01
CA ALA A 18 0.34 -18.78 -16.51
C ALA A 18 1.54 -18.03 -15.93
N GLU A 19 1.78 -16.81 -16.42
CA GLU A 19 2.83 -15.95 -15.89
C GLU A 19 2.61 -15.87 -14.38
N PRO A 20 3.67 -16.10 -13.56
CA PRO A 20 3.51 -16.02 -12.12
C PRO A 20 2.97 -14.64 -11.77
N ALA A 21 1.82 -14.63 -11.08
CA ALA A 21 1.25 -13.45 -10.44
C ALA A 21 2.40 -12.65 -9.81
N LYS A 22 2.48 -11.35 -10.11
CA LYS A 22 3.50 -10.47 -9.52
C LYS A 22 3.13 -10.28 -8.05
N SER A 23 3.53 -11.28 -7.26
CA SER A 23 3.21 -11.39 -5.84
C SER A 23 3.64 -10.15 -5.08
N VAL A 24 2.69 -9.56 -4.37
CA VAL A 24 2.92 -8.55 -3.32
C VAL A 24 3.19 -9.20 -1.96
N ALA A 25 3.58 -10.47 -1.91
CA ALA A 25 3.84 -11.14 -0.64
C ALA A 25 4.84 -10.34 0.20
N GLY A 26 4.41 -9.94 1.41
CA GLY A 26 5.20 -9.13 2.33
C GLY A 26 5.22 -7.63 2.06
N VAL A 27 4.40 -7.13 1.12
CA VAL A 27 4.15 -5.69 0.95
C VAL A 27 2.84 -5.32 1.64
N GLU A 28 2.89 -4.25 2.43
CA GLU A 28 1.73 -3.69 3.09
C GLU A 28 1.60 -2.20 2.77
N ALA A 29 0.42 -1.66 3.05
CA ALA A 29 0.12 -0.25 2.91
C ALA A 29 -0.52 0.29 4.20
N GLY A 30 -0.20 1.54 4.53
CA GLY A 30 -0.60 2.20 5.76
C GLY A 30 -0.81 3.69 5.56
N PHE A 31 -1.33 4.37 6.58
CA PHE A 31 -1.35 5.83 6.61
C PHE A 31 -0.14 6.36 7.37
N VAL A 32 0.42 7.48 6.91
CA VAL A 32 1.27 8.35 7.74
C VAL A 32 0.50 9.61 8.05
N ALA A 33 0.47 10.01 9.33
CA ALA A 33 -0.10 11.28 9.74
C ALA A 33 0.92 12.06 10.57
N ALA A 34 1.08 13.35 10.28
CA ALA A 34 1.94 14.25 11.03
C ALA A 34 1.14 15.48 11.48
N ALA A 35 1.17 15.78 12.78
CA ALA A 35 0.56 16.95 13.38
C ALA A 35 1.24 17.25 14.71
N ASP A 36 1.27 18.52 15.12
CA ASP A 36 1.75 18.96 16.43
C ASP A 36 3.15 18.43 16.80
N GLY A 37 4.05 18.41 15.82
CA GLY A 37 5.43 17.96 16.02
C GLY A 37 5.59 16.45 16.23
N THR A 38 4.56 15.65 15.98
CA THR A 38 4.59 14.19 16.04
C THR A 38 4.16 13.60 14.70
N ALA A 39 4.75 12.45 14.33
CA ALA A 39 4.33 11.67 13.18
C ALA A 39 4.03 10.23 13.60
N TRP A 40 2.98 9.68 13.01
CA TRP A 40 2.44 8.35 13.28
C TRP A 40 2.34 7.56 11.98
N LEU A 41 2.70 6.28 12.04
CA LEU A 41 2.41 5.29 11.01
C LEU A 41 1.26 4.40 11.52
N TYR A 42 0.25 4.20 10.69
CA TYR A 42 -0.88 3.32 10.94
C TYR A 42 -0.83 2.15 9.95
N THR A 43 -0.77 0.92 10.46
CA THR A 43 -0.75 -0.31 9.65
C THR A 43 -1.42 -1.46 10.40
N THR A 44 -1.81 -2.52 9.70
CA THR A 44 -2.32 -3.76 10.30
C THR A 44 -1.22 -4.69 10.82
N ASP A 45 0.05 -4.49 10.43
CA ASP A 45 1.17 -5.25 11.02
C ASP A 45 1.60 -4.68 12.38
N GLY A 46 1.27 -5.40 13.45
CA GLY A 46 1.68 -5.09 14.82
C GLY A 46 3.08 -5.56 15.20
N ARG A 47 3.86 -6.13 14.26
CA ARG A 47 5.17 -6.73 14.50
C ARG A 47 6.17 -6.37 13.41
N LEU A 48 6.20 -5.10 13.01
CA LEU A 48 7.16 -4.61 12.02
C LEU A 48 8.60 -4.93 12.44
N ALA A 49 9.31 -5.65 11.56
CA ALA A 49 10.73 -5.92 11.77
C ALA A 49 11.52 -4.59 11.78
N ALA A 50 12.57 -4.51 12.62
CA ALA A 50 13.46 -3.36 12.66
C ALA A 50 14.10 -3.03 11.29
N THR A 51 14.25 -4.04 10.44
CA THR A 51 14.81 -3.93 9.08
C THR A 51 13.77 -3.75 7.98
N ALA A 52 12.47 -3.69 8.33
CA ALA A 52 11.39 -3.50 7.38
C ALA A 52 11.54 -2.12 6.71
N THR A 53 11.59 -2.09 5.39
CA THR A 53 11.65 -0.83 4.64
C THR A 53 10.29 -0.18 4.61
N ILE A 54 10.26 1.12 4.91
CA ILE A 54 9.05 1.93 4.95
C ILE A 54 9.25 3.12 4.00
N GLN A 55 8.30 3.33 3.10
CA GLN A 55 8.30 4.40 2.11
C GLN A 55 7.10 5.31 2.37
N LEU A 56 7.35 6.55 2.79
CA LEU A 56 6.32 7.49 3.21
C LEU A 56 6.12 8.59 2.18
N GLN A 57 4.87 8.94 1.93
CA GLN A 57 4.55 10.24 1.38
C GLN A 57 4.84 11.35 2.39
N TYR A 58 5.12 12.55 1.87
CA TYR A 58 5.35 13.73 2.68
C TYR A 58 4.80 14.97 1.95
N PRO A 59 4.43 16.03 2.68
CA PRO A 59 3.95 17.26 2.06
C PRO A 59 5.09 17.97 1.34
N ALA A 60 4.74 18.60 0.22
CA ALA A 60 5.59 19.52 -0.51
C ALA A 60 4.94 20.91 -0.58
N ALA A 61 5.67 21.89 -1.12
CA ALA A 61 5.18 23.25 -1.23
C ALA A 61 3.84 23.33 -1.98
N GLY A 62 2.94 24.20 -1.52
CA GLY A 62 1.64 24.44 -2.16
C GLY A 62 0.61 23.32 -1.95
N GLY A 63 0.77 22.48 -0.92
CA GLY A 63 -0.16 21.39 -0.61
C GLY A 63 0.00 20.15 -1.51
N ALA A 64 1.03 20.13 -2.36
CA ALA A 64 1.37 18.96 -3.14
C ALA A 64 1.88 17.82 -2.26
N VAL A 65 1.76 16.58 -2.74
CA VAL A 65 2.28 15.39 -2.06
C VAL A 65 3.47 14.83 -2.84
N GLN A 66 4.56 14.52 -2.13
CA GLN A 66 5.73 13.88 -2.72
C GLN A 66 5.94 12.46 -2.19
N CYS A 67 6.66 11.66 -2.97
CA CYS A 67 7.06 10.31 -2.64
C CYS A 67 8.54 10.09 -3.04
N CYS A 68 9.34 9.33 -2.30
CA CYS A 68 9.06 8.80 -0.97
C CYS A 68 10.25 9.05 -0.05
N LEU A 69 9.93 9.46 1.18
CA LEU A 69 10.88 9.43 2.27
C LEU A 69 11.07 7.97 2.68
N ARG A 70 12.31 7.49 2.66
CA ARG A 70 12.63 6.12 3.06
C ARG A 70 13.02 6.09 4.54
N LEU A 71 12.36 5.22 5.30
CA LEU A 71 12.68 4.86 6.67
C LEU A 71 12.86 3.33 6.79
N GLN A 72 13.28 2.89 7.97
CA GLN A 72 13.29 1.49 8.38
C GLN A 72 12.44 1.33 9.65
N GLY A 73 12.03 0.11 9.97
CA GLY A 73 11.22 -0.18 11.16
C GLY A 73 11.88 0.24 12.48
N ASP A 74 13.21 0.27 12.55
CA ASP A 74 13.95 0.77 13.73
C ASP A 74 13.78 2.27 14.00
N ALA A 75 13.23 3.04 13.05
CA ALA A 75 12.86 4.44 13.23
C ALA A 75 11.54 4.61 14.02
N LEU A 76 10.85 3.51 14.32
CA LEU A 76 9.57 3.49 15.03
C LEU A 76 9.74 3.12 16.50
N GLU A 77 8.92 3.71 17.37
CA GLU A 77 8.67 3.24 18.73
C GLU A 77 7.84 1.94 18.70
N ALA A 78 7.75 1.25 19.83
CA ALA A 78 6.86 0.09 19.95
C ALA A 78 5.39 0.52 19.68
N PRO A 79 4.61 -0.29 18.94
CA PRO A 79 3.25 0.10 18.58
C PRO A 79 2.32 0.06 19.79
N ASP A 80 1.28 0.89 19.74
CA ASP A 80 0.05 0.69 20.48
C ASP A 80 -1.07 0.21 19.55
N THR A 81 -2.05 -0.50 20.12
CA THR A 81 -3.30 -0.77 19.41
C THR A 81 -4.11 0.52 19.36
N SER A 82 -4.47 0.95 18.16
CA SER A 82 -5.27 2.14 17.93
C SER A 82 -6.71 1.74 17.63
N THR A 83 -7.67 2.41 18.26
CA THR A 83 -9.09 2.31 17.88
C THR A 83 -9.53 3.43 16.94
N GLU A 84 -8.74 4.50 16.82
CA GLU A 84 -9.01 5.71 16.03
C GLU A 84 -7.68 6.42 15.68
N PRO A 85 -7.58 7.14 14.54
CA PRO A 85 -8.64 7.41 13.56
C PRO A 85 -8.68 6.43 12.37
N VAL A 86 -7.91 5.34 12.42
CA VAL A 86 -7.75 4.42 11.28
C VAL A 86 -8.36 3.06 11.58
N THR A 87 -9.13 2.53 10.63
CA THR A 87 -9.72 1.19 10.67
C THR A 87 -9.33 0.37 9.45
N ASP A 88 -9.26 -0.95 9.61
CA ASP A 88 -9.21 -1.89 8.48
C ASP A 88 -10.63 -2.12 7.98
N ALA A 89 -10.98 -1.47 6.88
CA ALA A 89 -12.30 -1.51 6.28
C ALA A 89 -12.55 -2.78 5.47
N LEU A 90 -11.51 -3.55 5.13
CA LEU A 90 -11.67 -4.77 4.34
C LEU A 90 -11.93 -5.99 5.20
N PHE A 91 -11.08 -6.21 6.21
CA PHE A 91 -11.09 -7.43 7.00
C PHE A 91 -11.38 -7.19 8.48
N GLY A 92 -11.43 -5.93 8.93
CA GLY A 92 -11.70 -5.59 10.33
C GLY A 92 -10.57 -5.98 11.28
N ASN A 93 -9.32 -6.12 10.79
CA ASN A 93 -8.19 -6.40 11.66
C ASN A 93 -7.86 -5.20 12.57
N PRO A 94 -7.20 -5.43 13.71
CA PRO A 94 -6.65 -4.35 14.53
C PRO A 94 -5.66 -3.50 13.73
N VAL A 95 -5.77 -2.18 13.88
CA VAL A 95 -4.77 -1.23 13.37
C VAL A 95 -3.81 -0.85 14.50
N PHE A 96 -2.53 -0.92 14.19
CA PHE A 96 -1.45 -0.54 15.07
C PHE A 96 -0.93 0.83 14.69
N ARG A 97 -0.65 1.64 15.70
CA ARG A 97 -0.09 2.97 15.53
C ARG A 97 1.33 2.98 16.08
N TYR A 98 2.25 3.43 15.25
CA TYR A 98 3.67 3.53 15.55
C TYR A 98 4.09 4.98 15.54
N ARG A 99 4.70 5.45 16.64
CA ARG A 99 5.31 6.78 16.66
C ARG A 99 6.65 6.76 15.94
N LEU A 100 6.93 7.77 15.12
CA LEU A 100 8.29 7.99 14.63
C LEU A 100 9.15 8.55 15.78
N LYS A 101 10.28 7.89 16.07
CA LYS A 101 11.24 8.32 17.12
C LYS A 101 11.78 9.72 16.88
N GLN A 102 11.97 10.08 15.61
CA GLN A 102 12.43 11.39 15.18
C GLN A 102 11.53 11.88 14.05
N LEU A 103 11.03 13.11 14.16
CA LEU A 103 10.23 13.73 13.11
C LEU A 103 11.13 14.16 11.94
N PRO A 104 11.02 13.54 10.75
CA PRO A 104 11.78 13.94 9.57
C PRO A 104 11.46 15.38 9.18
N ALA A 105 12.45 16.13 8.70
CA ALA A 105 12.25 17.53 8.32
C ALA A 105 11.12 17.72 7.29
N ALA A 106 10.96 16.77 6.37
CA ALA A 106 9.91 16.76 5.35
C ALA A 106 8.48 16.61 5.92
N LEU A 107 8.33 16.12 7.15
CA LEU A 107 7.04 15.97 7.84
C LEU A 107 6.81 17.07 8.88
N LYS A 108 7.68 18.09 8.94
CA LYS A 108 7.48 19.26 9.81
C LYS A 108 6.61 20.29 9.10
N GLY A 109 5.79 20.99 9.87
CA GLY A 109 4.94 22.08 9.37
C GLY A 109 3.47 21.79 9.60
N ASP A 110 2.67 22.07 8.58
CA ASP A 110 1.22 21.91 8.63
C ASP A 110 0.80 20.44 8.81
N PRO A 111 -0.37 20.19 9.41
CA PRO A 111 -0.91 18.85 9.52
C PRO A 111 -1.00 18.15 8.16
N PHE A 112 -0.56 16.89 8.13
CA PHE A 112 -0.47 16.11 6.91
C PHE A 112 -0.97 14.69 7.13
N ILE A 113 -1.72 14.16 6.16
CA ILE A 113 -2.10 12.75 6.07
C ILE A 113 -1.66 12.27 4.69
N GLY A 114 -0.94 11.15 4.65
CA GLY A 114 -0.43 10.55 3.44
C GLY A 114 -0.35 9.04 3.52
N THR A 115 0.22 8.45 2.48
CA THR A 115 0.36 7.00 2.31
C THR A 115 1.74 6.53 2.75
N ALA A 116 1.77 5.35 3.38
CA ALA A 116 2.96 4.56 3.65
C ALA A 116 2.89 3.25 2.87
N VAL A 117 4.02 2.80 2.33
CA VAL A 117 4.20 1.46 1.76
C VAL A 117 5.33 0.75 2.51
N ILE A 118 5.09 -0.47 2.95
CA ILE A 118 5.98 -1.22 3.83
C ILE A 118 6.44 -2.50 3.11
N GLY A 119 7.66 -2.95 3.37
CA GLY A 119 8.18 -4.22 2.87
C GLY A 119 8.80 -4.16 1.47
N THR A 120 8.91 -2.96 0.87
CA THR A 120 9.51 -2.78 -0.47
C THR A 120 10.40 -1.54 -0.54
N ARG A 121 11.44 -1.63 -1.39
CA ARG A 121 12.39 -0.53 -1.62
C ARG A 121 12.01 0.38 -2.79
N THR A 122 11.12 -0.07 -3.67
CA THR A 122 10.84 0.60 -4.94
C THR A 122 9.39 1.04 -4.98
N VAL A 123 9.18 2.34 -4.74
CA VAL A 123 7.87 2.98 -4.74
C VAL A 123 8.00 4.32 -5.46
N HIS A 124 7.05 4.61 -6.34
CA HIS A 124 7.02 5.84 -7.13
C HIS A 124 5.61 6.39 -7.19
N ALA A 125 5.45 7.71 -7.09
CA ALA A 125 4.16 8.33 -7.37
C ALA A 125 3.83 8.23 -8.86
N ASP A 126 2.57 7.92 -9.18
CA ASP A 126 2.10 8.02 -10.56
C ASP A 126 2.01 9.51 -10.94
N PRO A 127 2.74 9.97 -11.98
CA PRO A 127 2.80 11.38 -12.35
C PRO A 127 1.43 12.00 -12.68
N ALA A 128 0.46 11.20 -13.14
CA ALA A 128 -0.86 11.66 -13.50
C ALA A 128 -1.85 11.71 -12.31
N SER A 129 -1.45 11.20 -11.14
CA SER A 129 -2.36 11.02 -9.99
C SER A 129 -2.34 12.14 -8.96
N ALA A 130 -1.47 13.15 -9.13
CA ALA A 130 -1.24 14.20 -8.13
C ALA A 130 -0.94 13.65 -6.71
N GLY A 131 -0.31 12.48 -6.62
CA GLY A 131 0.04 11.84 -5.35
C GLY A 131 -1.04 10.92 -4.76
N THR A 132 -2.20 10.76 -5.41
CA THR A 132 -3.23 9.82 -4.94
C THR A 132 -2.94 8.36 -5.31
N MET A 133 -1.94 8.10 -6.16
CA MET A 133 -1.57 6.75 -6.55
C MET A 133 -0.06 6.54 -6.47
N LEU A 134 0.36 5.50 -5.75
CA LEU A 134 1.72 5.02 -5.66
C LEU A 134 1.83 3.67 -6.38
N ARG A 135 2.84 3.52 -7.24
CA ARG A 135 3.18 2.24 -7.88
C ARG A 135 4.32 1.57 -7.12
N ILE A 136 4.20 0.26 -6.93
CA ILE A 136 5.18 -0.58 -6.26
C ILE A 136 5.97 -1.37 -7.31
N GLY A 137 7.29 -1.34 -7.23
CA GLY A 137 8.18 -2.00 -8.19
C GLY A 137 8.35 -1.22 -9.49
N THR A 138 8.45 -1.93 -10.62
CA THR A 138 8.65 -1.29 -11.92
C THR A 138 7.36 -0.66 -12.45
N ALA A 139 7.46 0.54 -13.01
CA ALA A 139 6.33 1.32 -13.54
C ALA A 139 5.78 0.76 -14.87
N SER A 140 5.39 -0.52 -14.89
CA SER A 140 4.85 -1.20 -16.09
C SER A 140 3.57 -1.97 -15.77
N GLY A 141 2.50 -1.74 -16.53
CA GLY A 141 1.27 -2.56 -16.54
C GLY A 141 0.53 -2.65 -15.19
N ASN A 142 -0.04 -3.82 -14.91
CA ASN A 142 -0.76 -4.21 -13.68
C ASN A 142 0.16 -4.33 -12.45
N ALA A 143 1.18 -3.48 -12.36
CA ALA A 143 2.03 -3.43 -11.18
C ALA A 143 1.18 -3.15 -9.94
N PRO A 144 1.53 -3.75 -8.79
CA PRO A 144 0.85 -3.46 -7.56
C PRO A 144 0.90 -1.97 -7.24
N ARG A 145 -0.18 -1.47 -6.65
CA ARG A 145 -0.33 -0.05 -6.38
C ARG A 145 -1.05 0.19 -5.07
N VAL A 146 -0.74 1.32 -4.45
CA VAL A 146 -1.54 1.90 -3.39
C VAL A 146 -2.28 3.09 -3.97
N GLN A 147 -3.58 3.18 -3.72
CA GLN A 147 -4.42 4.26 -4.20
C GLN A 147 -5.22 4.84 -3.04
N THR A 148 -5.27 6.16 -2.97
CA THR A 148 -6.08 6.90 -2.00
C THR A 148 -7.17 7.70 -2.68
N CYS A 149 -8.26 7.93 -1.97
CA CYS A 149 -9.33 8.83 -2.38
C CYS A 149 -10.14 9.26 -1.15
N LEU A 150 -10.92 10.33 -1.29
CA LEU A 150 -11.77 10.83 -0.21
C LEU A 150 -13.14 10.16 -0.25
N GLY A 151 -13.55 9.59 0.88
CA GLY A 151 -14.96 9.31 1.17
C GLY A 151 -15.68 10.59 1.59
N SER A 152 -16.89 10.46 2.15
CA SER A 152 -17.64 11.63 2.66
C SER A 152 -17.11 12.17 3.99
N GLU A 153 -16.38 11.37 4.78
CA GLU A 153 -15.96 11.74 6.16
C GLU A 153 -14.47 11.42 6.43
N GLY A 154 -13.70 11.11 5.39
CA GLY A 154 -12.38 10.52 5.56
C GLY A 154 -11.65 10.15 4.28
N SER A 155 -10.50 9.50 4.42
CA SER A 155 -9.70 8.98 3.31
C SER A 155 -9.74 7.46 3.30
N ASN A 156 -9.98 6.89 2.12
CA ASN A 156 -9.74 5.48 1.86
C ASN A 156 -8.32 5.30 1.31
N LEU A 157 -7.73 4.16 1.62
CA LEU A 157 -6.45 3.69 1.10
C LEU A 157 -6.61 2.22 0.70
N PHE A 158 -6.31 1.91 -0.54
CA PHE A 158 -6.44 0.58 -1.13
C PHE A 158 -5.07 0.07 -1.55
N LEU A 159 -4.67 -1.12 -1.12
CA LEU A 159 -3.59 -1.87 -1.75
C LEU A 159 -4.18 -2.82 -2.78
N ILE A 160 -3.79 -2.65 -4.04
CA ILE A 160 -4.33 -3.41 -5.18
C ILE A 160 -3.19 -4.12 -5.88
N ALA A 161 -3.33 -5.43 -6.08
CA ALA A 161 -2.38 -6.25 -6.82
C ALA A 161 -3.14 -7.24 -7.71
N ASP A 162 -2.69 -7.40 -8.96
CA ASP A 162 -3.33 -8.29 -9.95
C ASP A 162 -4.84 -8.06 -10.11
N GLY A 163 -5.27 -6.80 -10.01
CA GLY A 163 -6.68 -6.38 -10.09
C GLY A 163 -7.53 -6.77 -8.88
N LYS A 164 -6.91 -7.29 -7.81
CA LYS A 164 -7.59 -7.68 -6.57
C LYS A 164 -7.24 -6.75 -5.43
N LEU A 165 -8.20 -6.53 -4.56
CA LEU A 165 -8.02 -5.78 -3.34
C LEU A 165 -7.31 -6.66 -2.29
N GLN A 166 -6.15 -6.19 -1.84
CA GLN A 166 -5.29 -6.89 -0.88
C GLN A 166 -5.51 -6.34 0.54
N SER A 167 -5.76 -5.04 0.66
CA SER A 167 -6.14 -4.38 1.92
C SER A 167 -6.91 -3.09 1.63
N GLN A 168 -7.74 -2.68 2.59
CA GLN A 168 -8.39 -1.36 2.58
C GLN A 168 -8.34 -0.77 3.98
N LEU A 169 -7.68 0.38 4.12
CA LEU A 169 -7.72 1.17 5.34
C LEU A 169 -8.60 2.40 5.14
N TYR A 170 -9.29 2.80 6.20
CA TYR A 170 -10.06 4.03 6.24
C TYR A 170 -9.55 4.93 7.37
N TYR A 171 -9.26 6.18 7.04
CA TYR A 171 -8.88 7.22 8.01
C TYR A 171 -10.06 8.18 8.18
N ALA A 172 -10.67 8.19 9.35
CA ALA A 172 -11.76 9.12 9.69
C ALA A 172 -11.21 10.52 10.02
N PHE A 173 -11.76 11.56 9.39
CA PHE A 173 -11.35 12.95 9.65
C PHE A 173 -12.10 13.60 10.81
N GLY A 174 -13.28 13.08 11.15
CA GLY A 174 -14.17 13.68 12.14
C GLY A 174 -14.96 14.89 11.61
N TYR A 175 -14.96 15.11 10.30
CA TYR A 175 -15.76 16.13 9.60
C TYR A 175 -16.01 15.73 8.14
N ASP A 176 -17.03 16.34 7.53
CA ASP A 176 -17.42 16.07 6.16
C ASP A 176 -16.44 16.65 5.13
N VAL A 177 -16.17 15.88 4.08
CA VAL A 177 -15.37 16.29 2.92
C VAL A 177 -16.06 15.92 1.61
N SER A 178 -15.71 16.62 0.53
CA SER A 178 -16.19 16.26 -0.80
C SER A 178 -15.58 14.93 -1.24
N ALA A 179 -16.44 13.92 -1.41
CA ALA A 179 -16.01 12.60 -1.85
C ALA A 179 -15.40 12.63 -3.26
N THR A 180 -14.30 11.92 -3.44
CA THR A 180 -13.58 11.78 -4.72
C THR A 180 -13.37 10.32 -5.12
N CYS A 181 -13.78 9.36 -4.28
CA CYS A 181 -13.61 7.94 -4.58
C CYS A 181 -14.45 7.50 -5.78
N ASN A 182 -13.81 6.70 -6.65
CA ASN A 182 -14.51 5.95 -7.68
C ASN A 182 -15.18 4.71 -7.04
N PRO A 183 -16.51 4.53 -7.16
CA PRO A 183 -17.21 3.36 -6.63
C PRO A 183 -16.59 2.02 -7.07
N GLY A 184 -16.06 1.93 -8.29
CA GLY A 184 -15.47 0.70 -8.82
C GLY A 184 -14.21 0.23 -8.09
N LEU A 185 -13.63 1.02 -7.19
CA LEU A 185 -12.56 0.55 -6.29
C LEU A 185 -13.09 -0.39 -5.20
N PHE A 186 -14.31 -0.16 -4.73
CA PHE A 186 -14.96 -1.00 -3.71
C PHE A 186 -15.52 -2.30 -4.29
N ASP A 187 -15.75 -2.33 -5.61
CA ASP A 187 -16.24 -3.51 -6.32
C ASP A 187 -15.12 -4.49 -6.74
N LEU A 188 -13.86 -4.18 -6.42
CA LEU A 188 -12.75 -5.05 -6.76
C LEU A 188 -12.84 -6.38 -5.99
N PRO A 189 -12.58 -7.52 -6.64
CA PRO A 189 -12.54 -8.81 -5.95
C PRO A 189 -11.44 -8.81 -4.88
N THR A 190 -11.72 -9.40 -3.73
CA THR A 190 -10.73 -9.54 -2.67
C THR A 190 -9.71 -10.63 -3.01
N ALA A 191 -8.48 -10.45 -2.54
CA ALA A 191 -7.51 -11.54 -2.50
C ALA A 191 -8.00 -12.61 -1.51
N GLN A 192 -7.97 -13.87 -1.93
CA GLN A 192 -8.26 -15.03 -1.08
C GLN A 192 -6.97 -15.55 -0.46
#